data_AF-A0A938V5F9-F1
#
_entry.id   AF-A0A938V5F9-F1
#
_cell.length_a   1.000
_cell.length_b   1.000
_cell.length_c   1.000
_cell.angle_alpha   90.00
_cell.angle_beta   90.00
_cell.angle_gamma   90.00
#
_symmetry.space_group_name_H-M   'P 1'
#
loop_
_entity.id
_entity.type
_entity.pdbx_description
1 polymer ?
#
loop_
_entity_poly.entity_id
_entity_poly.type
_entity_poly.pdbx_seq_one_letter_code
_entity_poly.pdbx_strand_id
1 'polypeptide(L)'
;TEAEWEYAARGGTTTKYYCGDDSSCLDDIAWYHSNSGYDKHDVKGKDPNAYGLYDMLGNVFEWVEDCRTWSYDGAPSTGYPGWTSGCSGFARVARGGHFSDTGAYYLRASSRVGYDPSYEDDGLGVRCARSTGR
;
A
#
# COMPACT_ATOMS: atom_id res chain seq x y z
N THR A 1 -1.70 9.82 4.51
CA THR A 1 -2.29 10.08 3.18
C THR A 1 -1.83 9.01 2.19
N GLU A 2 -2.46 8.88 1.02
CA GLU A 2 -2.01 7.99 -0.06
C GLU A 2 -0.59 8.33 -0.53
N ALA A 3 -0.28 9.64 -0.61
CA ALA A 3 1.04 10.12 -1.00
C ALA A 3 2.12 9.77 0.03
N GLU A 4 1.84 9.96 1.32
CA GLU A 4 2.74 9.55 2.41
C GLU A 4 3.00 8.05 2.38
N TRP A 5 1.94 7.25 2.15
CA TRP A 5 2.06 5.81 2.06
C TRP A 5 2.97 5.38 0.90
N GLU A 6 2.78 5.93 -0.30
CA GLU A 6 3.62 5.58 -1.46
C GLU A 6 5.08 6.01 -1.24
N TYR A 7 5.30 7.22 -0.71
CA TYR A 7 6.65 7.69 -0.38
C TYR A 7 7.34 6.77 0.62
N ALA A 8 6.62 6.37 1.68
CA ALA A 8 7.09 5.45 2.69
C ALA A 8 7.39 4.07 2.10
N ALA A 9 6.50 3.52 1.26
CA ALA A 9 6.63 2.20 0.65
C ALA A 9 7.86 2.12 -0.28
N ARG A 10 8.10 3.19 -1.04
CA ARG A 10 9.25 3.29 -1.95
C ARG A 10 10.60 3.26 -1.24
N GLY A 11 10.69 3.69 0.01
CA GLY A 11 11.94 3.67 0.78
C GLY A 11 13.10 4.39 0.07
N GLY A 12 12.81 5.45 -0.69
CA GLY A 12 13.81 6.20 -1.48
C GLY A 12 14.03 5.72 -2.93
N THR A 13 13.36 4.64 -3.36
CA THR A 13 13.44 4.14 -4.75
C THR A 13 12.39 4.76 -5.67
N THR A 14 12.57 4.65 -6.99
CA THR A 14 11.58 5.02 -8.02
C THR A 14 11.04 3.82 -8.79
N THR A 15 11.46 2.62 -8.41
CA THR A 15 11.13 1.34 -9.05
C THR A 15 9.70 0.89 -8.72
N LYS A 16 9.23 -0.17 -9.40
CA LYS A 16 7.91 -0.77 -9.15
C LYS A 16 7.80 -1.35 -7.74
N TYR A 17 8.84 -2.02 -7.27
CA TYR A 17 8.97 -2.58 -5.93
C TYR A 17 10.19 -1.96 -5.27
N TYR A 18 10.25 -1.87 -3.94
CA TYR A 18 11.44 -1.30 -3.29
C TYR A 18 12.70 -2.17 -3.42
N CYS A 19 12.56 -3.41 -3.89
CA CYS A 19 13.66 -4.31 -4.27
C CYS A 19 14.06 -4.23 -5.76
N GLY A 20 13.31 -3.51 -6.61
CA GLY A 20 13.59 -3.38 -8.04
C GLY A 20 12.36 -3.32 -8.94
N ASP A 21 12.56 -3.40 -10.25
CA ASP A 21 11.49 -3.38 -11.26
C ASP A 21 11.01 -4.78 -11.71
N ASP A 22 11.76 -5.81 -11.32
CA ASP A 22 11.46 -7.21 -11.59
C ASP A 22 10.71 -7.82 -10.42
N SER A 23 9.65 -8.59 -10.69
CA SER A 23 8.85 -9.23 -9.63
C SER A 23 9.55 -10.40 -8.95
N SER A 24 10.64 -10.91 -9.51
CA SER A 24 11.43 -12.00 -8.90
C SER A 24 12.00 -11.66 -7.53
N CYS A 25 12.13 -10.37 -7.18
CA CYS A 25 12.59 -9.96 -5.85
C CYS A 25 11.50 -9.95 -4.77
N LEU A 26 10.23 -10.21 -5.12
CA LEU A 26 9.10 -10.13 -4.18
C LEU A 26 9.18 -11.15 -3.04
N ASP A 27 9.78 -12.31 -3.26
CA ASP A 27 9.89 -13.35 -2.24
C ASP A 27 10.68 -12.92 -1.01
N ASP A 28 11.62 -11.99 -1.16
CA ASP A 28 12.42 -11.47 -0.04
C ASP A 28 11.64 -10.43 0.77
N ILE A 29 10.66 -9.77 0.16
CA ILE A 29 10.11 -8.50 0.67
C ILE A 29 8.60 -8.48 0.92
N ALA A 30 7.87 -9.50 0.46
CA ALA A 30 6.40 -9.53 0.50
C ALA A 30 5.83 -10.92 0.77
N TRP A 31 4.73 -10.96 1.50
CA TRP A 31 3.83 -12.11 1.57
C TRP A 31 2.72 -11.97 0.54
N TYR A 32 2.66 -12.87 -0.43
CA TYR A 32 1.68 -12.83 -1.51
C TYR A 32 1.31 -14.25 -1.95
N HIS A 33 0.40 -14.38 -2.92
CA HIS A 33 -0.19 -15.67 -3.31
C HIS A 33 0.80 -16.83 -3.42
N SER A 34 2.01 -16.58 -3.94
CA SER A 34 2.98 -17.65 -4.21
C SER A 34 3.70 -18.17 -2.97
N ASN A 35 3.77 -17.39 -1.89
CA ASN A 35 4.58 -17.73 -0.71
C ASN A 35 3.84 -17.59 0.63
N SER A 36 2.60 -17.09 0.64
CA SER A 36 1.82 -16.84 1.86
C SER A 36 1.10 -18.08 2.40
N GLY A 37 0.86 -19.09 1.56
CA GLY A 37 -0.03 -20.19 1.94
C GLY A 37 -1.50 -19.76 2.09
N TYR A 38 -1.91 -18.66 1.43
CA TYR A 38 -3.25 -18.08 1.48
C TYR A 38 -3.68 -17.55 2.85
N ASP A 39 -2.72 -17.09 3.67
CA ASP A 39 -3.02 -16.40 4.92
C ASP A 39 -2.04 -15.25 5.17
N LYS A 40 -2.44 -14.32 6.04
CA LYS A 40 -1.58 -13.26 6.58
C LYS A 40 -0.55 -13.86 7.54
N HIS A 41 0.58 -13.18 7.65
CA HIS A 41 1.70 -13.57 8.50
C HIS A 41 1.96 -12.53 9.57
N ASP A 42 2.67 -12.95 10.61
CA ASP A 42 3.22 -12.03 11.60
C ASP A 42 4.05 -10.94 10.90
N VAL A 43 3.87 -9.70 11.35
CA VAL A 43 4.59 -8.54 10.81
C VAL A 43 6.09 -8.70 10.97
N LYS A 44 6.86 -8.12 10.04
CA LYS A 44 8.33 -8.19 9.97
C LYS A 44 8.88 -9.61 9.69
N GLY A 45 8.11 -10.43 8.97
CA GLY A 45 8.57 -11.74 8.48
C GLY A 45 9.39 -11.68 7.17
N LYS A 46 9.47 -10.52 6.53
CA LYS A 46 10.20 -10.24 5.28
C LYS A 46 11.16 -9.07 5.44
N ASP A 47 12.03 -8.85 4.47
CA ASP A 47 13.02 -7.77 4.52
C ASP A 47 12.35 -6.39 4.45
N PRO A 48 12.83 -5.39 5.22
CA PRO A 48 12.29 -4.04 5.17
C PRO A 48 12.82 -3.27 3.96
N ASN A 49 12.14 -2.17 3.62
CA ASN A 49 12.72 -1.17 2.72
C ASN A 49 13.81 -0.31 3.40
N ALA A 50 14.45 0.59 2.65
CA ALA A 50 15.54 1.44 3.16
C ALA A 50 15.14 2.43 4.28
N TYR A 51 13.85 2.64 4.54
CA TYR A 51 13.37 3.40 5.70
C TYR A 51 13.11 2.52 6.94
N GLY A 52 13.40 1.22 6.86
CA GLY A 52 13.15 0.27 7.93
C GLY A 52 11.68 -0.10 8.09
N LEU A 53 10.86 0.12 7.05
CA LEU A 53 9.44 -0.23 7.04
C LEU A 53 9.25 -1.61 6.44
N TYR A 54 8.50 -2.43 7.16
CA TYR A 54 8.20 -3.82 6.82
C TYR A 54 6.78 -3.93 6.28
N ASP A 55 6.53 -4.97 5.49
CA ASP A 55 5.21 -5.35 4.99
C ASP A 55 4.51 -4.19 4.27
N MET A 56 5.29 -3.29 3.64
CA MET A 56 4.73 -2.23 2.81
C MET A 56 4.14 -2.79 1.52
N LEU A 57 4.58 -3.98 1.09
CA LEU A 57 4.05 -4.71 -0.06
C LEU A 57 3.65 -6.11 0.41
N GLY A 58 2.44 -6.54 0.06
CA GLY A 58 1.87 -7.83 0.47
C GLY A 58 1.43 -7.85 1.94
N ASN A 59 1.26 -9.07 2.47
CA ASN A 59 0.59 -9.37 3.73
C ASN A 59 -0.87 -8.91 3.71
N VAL A 60 -1.15 -7.64 3.94
CA VAL A 60 -2.50 -7.06 3.84
C VAL A 60 -2.46 -5.73 3.11
N PHE A 61 -3.54 -5.42 2.39
CA PHE A 61 -3.78 -4.07 1.92
C PHE A 61 -3.86 -3.14 3.13
N GLU A 62 -3.36 -1.92 3.00
CA GLU A 62 -3.44 -0.91 4.04
C GLU A 62 -4.37 0.23 3.59
N TRP A 63 -5.41 0.49 4.38
CA TRP A 63 -6.24 1.68 4.20
C TRP A 63 -5.41 2.96 4.29
N VAL A 64 -5.73 3.92 3.41
CA VAL A 64 -5.22 5.29 3.50
C VAL A 64 -6.38 6.28 3.59
N GLU A 65 -6.06 7.48 4.07
CA GLU A 65 -7.06 8.52 4.33
C GLU A 65 -7.79 8.99 3.06
N ASP A 66 -7.13 8.99 1.90
CA ASP A 66 -7.66 9.56 0.67
C ASP A 66 -8.83 8.75 0.09
N CYS A 67 -9.82 9.48 -0.43
CA CYS A 67 -10.86 8.96 -1.30
C CYS A 67 -10.26 8.49 -2.63
N ARG A 68 -10.86 7.47 -3.23
CA ARG A 68 -10.45 7.01 -4.54
C ARG A 68 -10.89 7.99 -5.63
N THR A 69 -9.95 8.31 -6.52
CA THR A 69 -10.18 9.07 -7.74
C THR A 69 -9.78 8.24 -8.97
N TRP A 70 -10.31 8.60 -10.14
CA TRP A 70 -9.97 7.95 -11.41
C TRP A 70 -8.61 8.40 -11.95
N SER A 71 -8.22 9.65 -11.71
CA SER A 71 -6.91 10.22 -12.06
C SER A 71 -6.33 11.02 -10.90
N TYR A 72 -5.07 11.42 -11.03
CA TYR A 72 -4.40 12.33 -10.10
C TYR A 72 -4.50 13.81 -10.53
N ASP A 73 -5.36 14.12 -11.50
CA ASP A 73 -5.54 15.50 -11.97
C ASP A 73 -6.06 16.36 -10.81
N GLY A 74 -5.32 17.41 -10.47
CA GLY A 74 -5.63 18.28 -9.33
C GLY A 74 -5.24 17.73 -7.96
N ALA A 75 -4.54 16.59 -7.88
CA ALA A 75 -4.00 16.10 -6.61
C ALA A 75 -2.92 17.06 -6.06
N PRO A 76 -2.86 17.27 -4.73
CA PRO A 76 -1.81 18.10 -4.13
C PRO A 76 -0.42 17.51 -4.39
N SER A 77 0.54 18.36 -4.72
CA SER A 77 1.95 17.98 -4.84
C SER A 77 2.69 17.95 -3.49
N THR A 78 2.00 18.28 -2.40
CA THR A 78 2.58 18.57 -1.08
C THR A 78 2.49 17.41 -0.09
N GLY A 79 1.97 16.25 -0.51
CA GLY A 79 1.81 15.07 0.36
C GLY A 79 0.59 15.12 1.28
N TYR A 80 -0.10 16.26 1.36
CA TYR A 80 -1.40 16.39 2.02
C TYR A 80 -2.46 15.54 1.32
N PRO A 81 -3.47 15.04 2.05
CA PRO A 81 -4.48 14.21 1.44
C PRO A 81 -5.29 15.08 0.49
N GLY A 82 -5.43 14.64 -0.76
CA GLY A 82 -6.05 15.46 -1.80
C GLY A 82 -7.56 15.50 -1.70
N TRP A 83 -8.15 14.42 -1.19
CA TRP A 83 -9.58 14.16 -1.28
C TRP A 83 -10.03 13.40 -0.03
N THR A 84 -10.40 14.08 1.05
CA THR A 84 -10.78 13.39 2.32
C THR A 84 -12.28 13.36 2.59
N SER A 85 -13.06 14.19 1.91
CA SER A 85 -14.51 14.35 2.08
C SER A 85 -15.27 14.05 0.80
N GLY A 86 -16.48 13.47 0.92
CA GLY A 86 -17.38 13.30 -0.21
C GLY A 86 -16.86 12.33 -1.28
N CYS A 87 -16.22 11.23 -0.86
CA CYS A 87 -15.69 10.21 -1.77
C CYS A 87 -16.77 9.82 -2.79
N SER A 88 -16.56 10.14 -4.06
CA SER A 88 -17.50 9.78 -5.11
C SER A 88 -17.56 8.25 -5.23
N GLY A 89 -18.78 7.69 -5.23
CA GLY A 89 -18.96 6.24 -5.20
C GLY A 89 -18.52 5.56 -3.89
N PHE A 90 -18.36 6.32 -2.80
CA PHE A 90 -18.01 5.82 -1.47
C PHE A 90 -16.75 4.96 -1.44
N ALA A 91 -15.71 5.20 -2.23
CA ALA A 91 -14.48 4.40 -2.15
C ALA A 91 -13.36 5.14 -1.42
N ARG A 92 -12.75 4.50 -0.43
CA ARG A 92 -11.45 4.87 0.15
C ARG A 92 -10.36 4.06 -0.53
N VAL A 93 -9.15 4.61 -0.56
CA VAL A 93 -8.01 3.93 -1.18
C VAL A 93 -7.42 2.90 -0.21
N ALA A 94 -7.02 1.75 -0.76
CA ALA A 94 -6.09 0.83 -0.09
C ALA A 94 -4.87 0.56 -0.98
N ARG A 95 -3.71 0.31 -0.35
CA ARG A 95 -2.40 0.18 -1.00
C ARG A 95 -1.63 -1.05 -0.52
N GLY A 96 -0.66 -1.51 -1.30
CA GLY A 96 0.32 -2.53 -0.87
C GLY A 96 0.07 -3.96 -1.36
N GLY A 97 -1.18 -4.32 -1.67
CA GLY A 97 -1.54 -5.70 -2.01
C GLY A 97 -1.67 -6.57 -0.76
N HIS A 98 -2.17 -7.79 -0.91
CA HIS A 98 -2.37 -8.72 0.21
C HIS A 98 -1.93 -10.15 -0.11
N PHE A 99 -1.99 -11.01 0.91
CA PHE A 99 -1.46 -12.37 0.91
C PHE A 99 -2.03 -13.28 -0.20
N SER A 100 -3.20 -13.00 -0.76
CA SER A 100 -3.80 -13.83 -1.82
C SER A 100 -3.78 -13.19 -3.22
N ASP A 101 -3.12 -12.03 -3.38
CA ASP A 101 -2.95 -11.40 -4.69
C ASP A 101 -2.09 -12.26 -5.62
N THR A 102 -2.71 -12.76 -6.68
CA THR A 102 -2.07 -13.62 -7.71
C THR A 102 -1.16 -12.83 -8.66
N GLY A 103 -1.36 -11.52 -8.78
CA GLY A 103 -0.64 -10.67 -9.71
C GLY A 103 0.37 -9.76 -9.01
N ALA A 104 1.64 -9.85 -9.41
CA ALA A 104 2.69 -8.92 -8.98
C ALA A 104 2.35 -7.44 -9.26
N TYR A 105 1.40 -7.18 -10.16
CA TYR A 105 0.83 -5.85 -10.37
C TYR A 105 0.30 -5.22 -9.07
N TYR A 106 -0.43 -5.96 -8.23
CA TYR A 106 -1.03 -5.40 -7.01
C TYR A 106 0.00 -5.04 -5.94
N LEU A 107 1.17 -5.68 -5.99
CA LEU A 107 2.29 -5.47 -5.08
C LEU A 107 3.20 -4.31 -5.49
N ARG A 108 2.87 -3.54 -6.53
CA ARG A 108 3.69 -2.37 -6.89
C ARG A 108 3.46 -1.25 -5.87
N ALA A 109 4.52 -0.50 -5.56
CA ALA A 109 4.45 0.66 -4.68
C ALA A 109 3.41 1.69 -5.15
N SER A 110 3.12 1.79 -6.46
CA SER A 110 2.11 2.68 -7.04
C SER A 110 0.70 2.08 -7.16
N SER A 111 0.50 0.81 -6.84
CA SER A 111 -0.78 0.13 -7.06
C SER A 111 -1.81 0.49 -6.01
N ARG A 112 -2.92 1.06 -6.48
CA ARG A 112 -4.03 1.52 -5.66
C ARG A 112 -5.29 0.75 -6.01
N VAL A 113 -6.05 0.34 -5.01
CA VAL A 113 -7.41 -0.18 -5.13
C VAL A 113 -8.39 0.73 -4.38
N GLY A 114 -9.68 0.54 -4.58
CA GLY A 114 -10.72 1.33 -3.92
C GLY A 114 -11.80 0.41 -3.37
N TYR A 115 -12.16 0.61 -2.11
CA TYR A 115 -13.17 -0.18 -1.41
C TYR A 115 -14.13 0.73 -0.67
N ASP A 116 -15.35 0.25 -0.45
CA ASP A 116 -16.31 0.92 0.43
C ASP A 116 -15.74 1.07 1.86
N PRO A 117 -15.84 2.21 2.57
CA PRO A 117 -15.35 2.37 3.92
C PRO A 117 -15.92 1.38 4.93
N SER A 118 -17.07 0.78 4.63
CA SER A 118 -17.68 -0.30 5.43
C SER A 118 -17.23 -1.70 5.01
N TYR A 119 -16.39 -1.82 3.98
CA TYR A 119 -15.82 -3.09 3.55
C TYR A 119 -14.81 -3.59 4.58
N GLU A 120 -14.99 -4.84 4.98
CA GLU A 120 -14.11 -5.56 5.90
C GLU A 120 -13.70 -6.88 5.25
N ASP A 121 -12.41 -7.19 5.29
CA ASP A 121 -11.78 -8.37 4.69
C ASP A 121 -10.53 -8.70 5.49
N ASP A 122 -10.17 -9.98 5.57
CA ASP A 122 -9.01 -10.41 6.34
C ASP A 122 -7.68 -10.06 5.67
N GLY A 123 -7.70 -9.71 4.38
CA GLY A 123 -6.63 -9.13 3.60
C GLY A 123 -6.54 -7.61 3.69
N LEU A 124 -7.32 -6.94 4.55
CA LEU A 124 -7.37 -5.48 4.66
C LEU A 124 -7.11 -5.02 6.10
N GLY A 125 -6.10 -4.16 6.26
CA GLY A 125 -5.60 -3.67 7.54
C GLY A 125 -5.31 -2.17 7.56
N VAL A 126 -4.52 -1.75 8.55
CA VAL A 126 -4.21 -0.34 8.79
C VAL A 126 -2.76 -0.15 9.24
N ARG A 127 -2.18 0.98 8.85
CA ARG A 127 -0.93 1.52 9.40
C ARG A 127 -1.15 2.96 9.83
N CYS A 128 -0.92 3.23 11.11
CA CYS A 128 -1.09 4.58 11.64
C CYS A 128 0.11 5.46 11.28
N ALA A 129 -0.17 6.71 10.92
CA ALA A 129 0.83 7.77 10.77
C ALA A 129 0.67 8.81 11.89
N ARG A 130 1.75 9.53 12.20
CA ARG A 130 1.74 10.63 13.17
C ARG A 130 2.60 11.76 12.66
N SER A 131 2.05 12.97 12.65
CA SER A 131 2.82 14.18 12.34
C SER A 131 3.93 14.39 13.35
N THR A 132 5.14 14.66 12.87
CA THR A 132 6.22 15.16 13.71
C THR A 132 5.96 16.64 13.96
N GLY A 133 5.47 16.99 15.16
CA GLY A 133 5.21 18.40 15.51
C GLY A 133 6.45 19.26 15.22
N ARG A 134 6.26 20.33 14.46
CA ARG A 134 7.18 21.46 14.38
C ARG A 134 6.53 22.65 15.06
#